data_AF-A0A1F9N3U4-F1
#
_entry.id   AF-A0A1F9N3U4-F1
#
_cell.length_a   1.000
_cell.length_b   1.000
_cell.length_c   1.000
_cell.angle_alpha   90.00
_cell.angle_beta   90.00
_cell.angle_gamma   90.00
#
_symmetry.space_group_name_H-M   'P 1'
#
loop_
_entity.id
_entity.type
_entity.pdbx_description
1 polymer ?
#
loop_
_entity_poly.entity_id
_entity_poly.type
_entity_poly.pdbx_seq_one_letter_code
_entity_poly.pdbx_strand_id
1 'polypeptide(L)'
;MFERILIGSFAGLLLASCADETPAPDVAAFRQLNEQLVAAVDTHQTNIPGMTDMAACTAERDRYEADVRPIVDRMRDMSAGMDDCMIAMGRDNMADMQKTCGGMKDELTTHMGAACASNDLAQDRAESERHCNAMRQTAQQEMGRADNMMQGGGMMSGMMSGGTCHD
;
A
#
# COMPACT_ATOMS: atom_id res chain seq x y z
N MET A 1 1.71 -49.93 36.62
CA MET A 1 2.01 -51.11 35.79
C MET A 1 2.70 -50.61 34.54
N PHE A 2 3.94 -51.08 34.34
CA PHE A 2 4.74 -50.81 33.16
C PHE A 2 4.31 -51.75 32.04
N GLU A 3 4.12 -51.22 30.84
CA GLU A 3 4.40 -52.01 29.63
C GLU A 3 5.15 -51.14 28.62
N ARG A 4 6.35 -51.62 28.29
CA ARG A 4 7.27 -51.16 27.25
C ARG A 4 6.94 -51.92 25.96
N ILE A 5 7.61 -51.51 24.88
CA ILE A 5 7.98 -52.26 23.65
C ILE A 5 7.32 -51.66 22.39
N LEU A 6 7.99 -51.38 21.27
CA LEU A 6 9.37 -51.07 20.83
C LEU A 6 9.25 -50.89 19.29
N ILE A 7 10.10 -50.04 18.71
CA ILE A 7 10.75 -50.19 17.38
C ILE A 7 9.88 -50.25 16.10
N GLY A 8 10.22 -49.36 15.16
CA GLY A 8 9.95 -49.44 13.71
C GLY A 8 9.31 -48.14 13.22
N SER A 9 9.80 -47.39 12.23
CA SER A 9 10.68 -47.71 11.12
C SER A 9 11.39 -46.44 10.61
N PHE A 10 12.56 -46.67 10.03
CA PHE A 10 13.30 -45.74 9.18
C PHE A 10 12.49 -45.32 7.94
N ALA A 11 12.95 -44.19 7.36
CA ALA A 11 12.79 -43.76 5.98
C ALA A 11 11.56 -42.91 5.63
N GLY A 12 11.83 -41.61 5.51
CA GLY A 12 10.96 -40.63 4.89
C GLY A 12 11.57 -39.24 4.96
N LEU A 13 12.80 -39.07 4.46
CA LEU A 13 13.31 -37.75 4.09
C LEU A 13 12.44 -37.26 2.91
N LEU A 14 11.29 -36.68 3.23
CA LEU A 14 10.61 -35.78 2.31
C LEU A 14 11.45 -34.51 2.32
N LEU A 15 12.38 -34.42 1.38
CA LEU A 15 12.80 -33.14 0.83
C LEU A 15 11.55 -32.52 0.21
N ALA A 16 10.71 -31.91 1.05
CA ALA A 16 9.83 -30.87 0.59
C ALA A 16 10.77 -29.79 0.07
N SER A 17 10.94 -29.73 -1.24
CA SER A 17 11.41 -28.51 -1.86
C SER A 17 10.39 -27.46 -1.45
N CYS A 18 10.73 -26.66 -0.45
CA CYS A 18 10.16 -25.33 -0.31
C CYS A 18 10.57 -24.59 -1.58
N ALA A 19 9.86 -24.83 -2.67
CA ALA A 19 9.70 -23.81 -3.68
C ALA A 19 9.00 -22.70 -2.91
N ASP A 20 9.76 -21.66 -2.57
CA ASP A 20 9.23 -20.39 -2.12
C ASP A 20 8.36 -19.87 -3.27
N GLU A 21 7.13 -20.38 -3.37
CA GLU A 21 6.10 -19.78 -4.19
C GLU A 21 5.66 -18.55 -3.42
N THR A 22 6.32 -17.42 -3.72
CA THR A 22 5.84 -16.13 -3.26
C THR A 22 4.42 -15.97 -3.82
N PRO A 23 3.38 -15.90 -2.97
CA PRO A 23 2.01 -15.79 -3.46
C PRO A 23 1.86 -14.56 -4.34
N ALA A 24 1.04 -14.66 -5.40
CA ALA A 24 0.81 -13.56 -6.31
C ALA A 24 0.29 -12.33 -5.55
N PRO A 25 0.68 -11.10 -5.95
CA PRO A 25 0.28 -9.91 -5.21
C PRO A 25 -1.23 -9.67 -5.35
N ASP A 26 -1.89 -9.35 -4.23
CA ASP A 26 -3.34 -9.09 -4.19
C ASP A 26 -3.67 -7.68 -4.71
N VAL A 27 -3.81 -7.57 -6.03
CA VAL A 27 -4.10 -6.30 -6.73
C VAL A 27 -5.45 -5.71 -6.30
N ALA A 28 -6.44 -6.56 -6.00
CA ALA A 28 -7.76 -6.12 -5.57
C ALA A 28 -7.71 -5.45 -4.19
N ALA A 29 -7.01 -6.06 -3.23
CA ALA A 29 -6.82 -5.46 -1.91
C ALA A 29 -6.02 -4.14 -1.98
N PHE A 30 -5.03 -4.05 -2.86
CA PHE A 30 -4.27 -2.81 -3.04
C PHE A 30 -5.14 -1.67 -3.59
N ARG A 31 -6.00 -1.95 -4.58
CA ARG A 31 -6.97 -0.97 -5.11
C ARG A 31 -7.95 -0.52 -4.02
N GLN A 32 -8.44 -1.45 -3.21
CA GLN A 32 -9.33 -1.13 -2.10
C GLN A 32 -8.66 -0.22 -1.05
N LEU A 33 -7.37 -0.43 -0.76
CA LEU A 33 -6.60 0.45 0.12
C LEU A 33 -6.43 1.84 -0.49
N ASN A 34 -6.15 1.92 -1.79
CA ASN A 34 -6.02 3.20 -2.47
C ASN A 34 -7.33 3.99 -2.49
N GLU A 35 -8.48 3.32 -2.70
CA GLU A 35 -9.81 3.96 -2.58
C GLU A 35 -10.06 4.50 -1.17
N GLN A 36 -9.71 3.73 -0.13
CA GLN A 36 -9.80 4.19 1.27
C GLN A 36 -8.89 5.39 1.53
N LEU A 37 -7.67 5.38 0.98
CA LEU A 37 -6.74 6.50 1.08
C LEU A 37 -7.32 7.78 0.49
N VAL A 38 -7.85 7.71 -0.74
CA VAL A 38 -8.46 8.86 -1.41
C VAL A 38 -9.65 9.38 -0.61
N ALA A 39 -10.52 8.50 -0.11
CA ALA A 39 -11.66 8.90 0.71
C ALA A 39 -11.25 9.61 2.01
N ALA A 40 -10.19 9.14 2.67
CA ALA A 40 -9.65 9.79 3.87
C ALA A 40 -9.04 11.17 3.56
N VAL A 41 -8.30 11.28 2.46
CA VAL A 41 -7.75 12.57 1.96
C VAL A 41 -8.86 13.57 1.61
N ASP A 42 -9.94 13.11 0.95
CA ASP A 42 -11.10 13.94 0.61
C ASP A 42 -11.85 14.43 1.86
N THR A 43 -12.01 13.56 2.84
CA THR A 43 -12.61 13.91 4.14
C THR A 43 -11.79 14.99 4.84
N HIS A 44 -10.48 14.81 4.91
CA HIS A 44 -9.57 15.78 5.51
C HIS A 44 -9.63 17.13 4.81
N GLN A 45 -9.55 17.16 3.46
CA GLN A 45 -9.67 18.39 2.68
C GLN A 45 -10.99 19.12 2.94
N THR A 46 -12.08 18.38 3.12
CA THR A 46 -13.40 18.95 3.41
C THR A 46 -13.48 19.58 4.81
N ASN A 47 -12.76 19.02 5.79
CA ASN A 47 -12.81 19.48 7.18
C ASN A 47 -11.97 20.73 7.44
N ILE A 48 -10.84 20.89 6.74
CA ILE A 48 -9.86 21.98 6.92
C ILE A 48 -10.47 23.39 6.91
N PRO A 49 -11.36 23.78 5.98
CA PRO A 49 -11.97 25.11 5.99
C PRO A 49 -12.81 25.40 7.24
N GLY A 50 -13.35 24.37 7.89
CA GLY A 50 -14.20 24.49 9.08
C GLY A 50 -13.42 24.69 10.39
N MET A 51 -12.09 24.54 10.37
CA MET A 51 -11.24 24.74 11.54
C MET A 51 -11.15 26.22 11.90
N THR A 52 -11.52 26.57 13.13
CA THR A 52 -11.53 27.96 13.63
C THR A 52 -10.56 28.20 14.77
N ASP A 53 -9.97 27.14 15.33
CA ASP A 53 -8.97 27.21 16.38
C ASP A 53 -7.97 26.05 16.29
N MET A 54 -6.90 26.14 17.08
CA MET A 54 -5.82 25.16 17.11
C MET A 54 -6.23 23.80 17.68
N ALA A 55 -7.25 23.77 18.55
CA ALA A 55 -7.74 22.52 19.13
C ALA A 55 -8.46 21.70 18.06
N ALA A 56 -9.31 22.34 17.26
CA ALA A 56 -9.96 21.73 16.10
C ALA A 56 -8.95 21.27 15.04
N CYS A 57 -7.92 22.08 14.76
CA CYS A 57 -6.83 21.69 13.86
C CYS A 57 -6.15 20.40 14.33
N THR A 58 -5.68 20.39 15.57
CA THR A 58 -4.95 19.24 16.14
C THR A 58 -5.82 17.99 16.16
N ALA A 59 -7.09 18.11 16.55
CA ALA A 59 -8.01 16.99 16.60
C ALA A 59 -8.25 16.36 15.21
N GLU A 60 -8.41 17.18 14.17
CA GLU A 60 -8.58 16.67 12.81
C GLU A 60 -7.28 16.10 12.24
N ARG A 61 -6.13 16.72 12.51
CA ARG A 61 -4.81 16.19 12.12
C ARG A 61 -4.61 14.78 12.71
N ASP A 62 -4.84 14.62 14.01
CA ASP A 62 -4.64 13.34 14.71
C ASP A 62 -5.62 12.27 14.20
N ARG A 63 -6.87 12.66 13.91
CA ARG A 63 -7.85 11.78 13.26
C ARG A 63 -7.36 11.34 11.88
N TYR A 64 -6.93 12.30 11.05
CA TYR A 64 -6.45 12.04 9.71
C TYR A 64 -5.23 11.11 9.70
N GLU A 65 -4.28 11.29 10.63
CA GLU A 65 -3.15 10.37 10.77
C GLU A 65 -3.61 8.96 11.12
N ALA A 66 -4.52 8.82 12.09
CA ALA A 66 -5.05 7.53 12.51
C ALA A 66 -5.75 6.79 11.36
N ASP A 67 -6.44 7.52 10.49
CA ASP A 67 -7.11 6.96 9.31
C ASP A 67 -6.09 6.56 8.22
N VAL A 68 -5.10 7.42 7.91
CA VAL A 68 -4.23 7.25 6.74
C VAL A 68 -2.98 6.43 6.99
N ARG A 69 -2.35 6.54 8.17
CA ARG A 69 -1.11 5.80 8.49
C ARG A 69 -1.22 4.30 8.24
N PRO A 70 -2.23 3.58 8.77
CA PRO A 70 -2.33 2.14 8.54
C PRO A 70 -2.56 1.77 7.07
N ILE A 71 -3.26 2.63 6.31
CA ILE A 71 -3.52 2.42 4.89
C ILE A 71 -2.19 2.50 4.10
N VAL A 72 -1.44 3.59 4.29
CA VAL A 72 -0.16 3.81 3.60
C VAL A 72 0.87 2.74 3.96
N ASP A 73 0.94 2.34 5.24
CA ASP A 73 1.85 1.28 5.67
C ASP A 73 1.48 -0.05 5.00
N ARG A 74 0.19 -0.39 4.92
CA ARG A 74 -0.25 -1.62 4.24
C ARG A 74 0.01 -1.57 2.73
N MET A 75 -0.25 -0.45 2.07
CA MET A 75 0.07 -0.28 0.65
C MET A 75 1.57 -0.48 0.40
N ARG A 76 2.43 0.11 1.23
CA ARG A 76 3.89 -0.04 1.13
C ARG A 76 4.35 -1.48 1.36
N ASP A 77 3.73 -2.21 2.28
CA ASP A 77 4.09 -3.60 2.54
C ASP A 77 3.70 -4.53 1.38
N MET A 78 2.66 -4.18 0.62
CA MET A 78 2.22 -4.92 -0.57
C MET A 78 2.99 -4.56 -1.84
N SER A 79 3.56 -3.36 -1.90
CA SER A 79 4.06 -2.79 -3.16
C SER A 79 5.35 -3.45 -3.68
N ALA A 80 6.17 -4.05 -2.83
CA ALA A 80 7.33 -4.83 -3.30
C ALA A 80 6.89 -6.03 -4.16
N GLY A 81 5.87 -6.78 -3.73
CA GLY A 81 5.32 -7.88 -4.53
C GLY A 81 4.64 -7.40 -5.82
N MET A 82 4.06 -6.19 -5.81
CA MET A 82 3.51 -5.57 -7.02
C MET A 82 4.62 -5.23 -8.03
N ASP A 83 5.74 -4.67 -7.56
CA ASP A 83 6.90 -4.34 -8.38
C ASP A 83 7.51 -5.59 -9.00
N ASP A 84 7.71 -6.65 -8.21
CA ASP A 84 8.20 -7.95 -8.72
C ASP A 84 7.30 -8.51 -9.81
N CYS A 85 5.97 -8.42 -9.62
CA CYS A 85 5.01 -8.85 -10.63
C CYS A 85 5.06 -7.98 -11.89
N MET A 86 5.17 -6.65 -11.75
CA MET A 86 5.34 -5.74 -12.89
C MET A 86 6.60 -6.08 -13.71
N ILE A 87 7.71 -6.37 -13.04
CA ILE A 87 8.97 -6.80 -13.68
C ILE A 87 8.76 -8.13 -14.41
N ALA A 88 8.10 -9.11 -13.78
CA ALA A 88 7.82 -10.40 -14.40
C ALA A 88 6.96 -10.28 -15.67
N MET A 89 6.09 -9.26 -15.74
CA MET A 89 5.31 -8.91 -16.93
C MET A 89 6.10 -8.08 -17.98
N GLY A 90 7.38 -7.81 -17.75
CA GLY A 90 8.24 -7.00 -18.63
C GLY A 90 7.94 -5.49 -18.56
N ARG A 91 7.40 -5.02 -17.44
CA ARG A 91 6.98 -3.62 -17.22
C ARG A 91 7.84 -2.92 -16.16
N ASP A 92 9.16 -3.12 -16.24
CA ASP A 92 10.14 -2.57 -15.28
C ASP A 92 10.02 -1.05 -15.09
N ASN A 93 9.59 -0.32 -16.13
CA ASN A 93 9.37 1.12 -16.08
C ASN A 93 8.15 1.56 -15.23
N MET A 94 7.35 0.60 -14.77
CA MET A 94 6.19 0.80 -13.88
C MET A 94 6.37 0.12 -12.51
N ALA A 95 7.49 -0.58 -12.30
CA ALA A 95 7.83 -1.29 -11.07
C ALA A 95 8.55 -0.37 -10.07
N ASP A 96 7.84 0.67 -9.65
CA ASP A 96 8.30 1.64 -8.66
C ASP A 96 7.22 1.99 -7.63
N MET A 97 6.29 1.07 -7.39
CA MET A 97 5.23 1.17 -6.39
C MET A 97 5.80 1.19 -4.96
N GLN A 98 6.90 0.47 -4.70
CA GLN A 98 7.58 0.53 -3.41
C GLN A 98 8.12 1.93 -3.13
N LYS A 99 8.69 2.56 -4.15
CA LYS A 99 9.23 3.91 -4.05
C LYS A 99 8.14 4.95 -3.84
N THR A 100 7.06 4.90 -4.61
CA THR A 100 5.94 5.85 -4.48
C THR A 100 5.17 5.67 -3.17
N CYS A 101 4.94 4.43 -2.71
CA CYS A 101 4.36 4.19 -1.39
C CYS A 101 5.27 4.67 -0.25
N GLY A 102 6.59 4.53 -0.40
CA GLY A 102 7.56 5.18 0.48
C GLY A 102 7.40 6.71 0.51
N GLY A 103 7.26 7.33 -0.66
CA GLY A 103 7.00 8.76 -0.79
C GLY A 103 5.71 9.22 -0.10
N MET A 104 4.63 8.43 -0.17
CA MET A 104 3.39 8.74 0.56
C MET A 104 3.60 8.72 2.08
N LYS A 105 4.40 7.78 2.60
CA LYS A 105 4.73 7.72 4.03
C LYS A 105 5.56 8.93 4.48
N ASP A 106 6.50 9.35 3.65
CA ASP A 106 7.36 10.51 3.92
C ASP A 106 6.56 11.82 3.86
N GLU A 107 5.68 11.98 2.87
CA GLU A 107 4.77 13.13 2.76
C GLU A 107 3.84 13.21 3.99
N LEU A 108 3.22 12.09 4.38
CA LEU A 108 2.41 12.03 5.61
C LEU A 108 3.21 12.44 6.85
N THR A 109 4.44 11.96 6.99
CA THR A 109 5.30 12.29 8.13
C THR A 109 5.68 13.77 8.14
N THR A 110 5.98 14.33 6.97
CA THR A 110 6.27 15.76 6.80
C THR A 110 5.06 16.61 7.17
N HIS A 111 3.89 16.24 6.67
CA HIS A 111 2.64 16.92 6.98
C HIS A 111 2.33 16.88 8.48
N MET A 112 2.52 15.74 9.17
CA MET A 112 2.32 15.64 10.62
C MET A 112 3.29 16.52 11.43
N GLY A 113 4.50 16.77 10.92
CA GLY A 113 5.46 17.68 11.54
C GLY A 113 5.15 19.17 11.32
N ALA A 114 4.44 19.51 10.23
CA ALA A 114 4.14 20.88 9.85
C ALA A 114 2.73 21.34 10.26
N ALA A 115 1.75 20.45 10.20
CA ALA A 115 0.34 20.75 10.42
C ALA A 115 0.06 21.10 11.89
N CYS A 116 -0.69 22.19 12.09
CA CYS A 116 -1.09 22.70 13.39
C CYS A 116 0.10 23.07 14.28
N ALA A 117 1.25 23.40 13.68
CA ALA A 117 2.45 23.82 14.40
C ALA A 117 2.51 25.34 14.63
N SER A 118 1.73 26.11 13.87
CA SER A 118 1.62 27.57 13.95
C SER A 118 0.23 27.97 14.37
N ASN A 119 0.07 29.14 15.02
CA ASN A 119 -1.26 29.72 15.27
C ASN A 119 -1.87 30.37 14.00
N ASP A 120 -1.14 30.37 12.89
CA ASP A 120 -1.62 30.83 11.59
C ASP A 120 -2.39 29.72 10.87
N LEU A 121 -3.70 29.67 11.11
CA LEU A 121 -4.59 28.70 10.47
C LEU A 121 -4.65 28.86 8.94
N ALA A 122 -4.27 30.01 8.37
CA ALA A 122 -4.19 30.16 6.92
C ALA A 122 -2.98 29.39 6.35
N GLN A 123 -1.86 29.41 7.08
CA GLN A 123 -0.70 28.59 6.75
C GLN A 123 -1.00 27.09 6.85
N ASP A 124 -1.70 26.66 7.92
CA ASP A 124 -2.09 25.25 8.08
C ASP A 124 -3.04 24.77 6.97
N ARG A 125 -3.96 25.62 6.51
CA ARG A 125 -4.84 25.31 5.38
C ARG A 125 -4.03 25.10 4.10
N ALA A 126 -3.09 25.99 3.80
CA ALA A 126 -2.25 25.89 2.61
C ALA A 126 -1.35 24.65 2.64
N GLU A 127 -0.76 24.34 3.80
CA GLU A 127 0.01 23.11 4.05
C GLU A 127 -0.83 21.87 3.75
N SER A 128 -2.03 21.82 4.31
CA SER A 128 -2.92 20.67 4.17
C SER A 128 -3.46 20.51 2.75
N GLU A 129 -3.73 21.61 2.04
CA GLU A 129 -4.08 21.58 0.61
C GLU A 129 -2.95 21.00 -0.24
N ARG A 130 -1.69 21.40 0.02
CA ARG A 130 -0.53 20.84 -0.69
C ARG A 130 -0.40 19.34 -0.42
N HIS A 131 -0.49 18.93 0.83
CA HIS A 131 -0.47 17.52 1.25
C HIS A 131 -1.54 16.70 0.55
N CYS A 132 -2.81 17.13 0.62
CA CYS A 132 -3.93 16.44 -0.02
C CYS A 132 -3.74 16.29 -1.53
N ASN A 133 -3.20 17.31 -2.20
CA ASN A 133 -2.91 17.23 -3.63
C ASN A 133 -1.81 16.22 -3.95
N ALA A 134 -0.72 16.20 -3.17
CA ALA A 134 0.37 15.24 -3.33
C ALA A 134 -0.13 13.80 -3.14
N MET A 135 -0.85 13.54 -2.05
CA MET A 135 -1.40 12.21 -1.76
C MET A 135 -2.35 11.71 -2.85
N ARG A 136 -3.24 12.57 -3.39
CA ARG A 136 -4.13 12.18 -4.50
C ARG A 136 -3.36 11.89 -5.78
N GLN A 137 -2.37 12.71 -6.12
CA GLN A 137 -1.59 12.51 -7.32
C GLN A 137 -0.87 11.15 -7.28
N THR A 138 -0.25 10.82 -6.15
CA THR A 138 0.40 9.51 -5.98
C THR A 138 -0.62 8.37 -5.96
N ALA A 139 -1.74 8.51 -5.27
CA ALA A 139 -2.81 7.50 -5.26
C ALA A 139 -3.38 7.22 -6.66
N GLN A 140 -3.52 8.24 -7.52
CA GLN A 140 -3.95 8.06 -8.91
C GLN A 140 -2.91 7.32 -9.75
N GLN A 141 -1.62 7.62 -9.55
CA GLN A 141 -0.52 6.91 -10.19
C GLN A 141 -0.51 5.42 -9.81
N GLU A 142 -0.69 5.12 -8.52
CA GLU A 142 -0.76 3.76 -8.00
C GLU A 142 -1.96 2.97 -8.55
N MET A 143 -3.13 3.59 -8.68
CA MET A 143 -4.28 2.96 -9.34
C MET A 143 -4.02 2.65 -10.81
N GLY A 144 -3.38 3.58 -11.54
CA GLY A 144 -3.02 3.35 -12.94
C GLY A 144 -2.09 2.14 -13.10
N ARG A 145 -1.17 1.92 -12.15
CA ARG A 145 -0.29 0.74 -12.13
C ARG A 145 -1.07 -0.53 -11.83
N ALA A 146 -1.88 -0.53 -10.78
CA ALA A 146 -2.72 -1.66 -10.42
C ALA A 146 -3.64 -2.09 -11.58
N ASP A 147 -4.25 -1.12 -12.28
CA ASP A 147 -5.09 -1.38 -13.46
C ASP A 147 -4.29 -1.93 -14.65
N ASN A 148 -3.02 -1.53 -14.82
CA ASN A 148 -2.13 -2.09 -15.85
C ASN A 148 -1.79 -3.57 -15.58
N MET A 149 -1.62 -3.95 -14.31
CA MET A 149 -1.38 -5.34 -13.92
C MET A 149 -2.58 -6.23 -14.27
N MET A 150 -3.80 -5.76 -13.96
CA MET A 150 -5.04 -6.48 -14.27
C MET A 150 -5.27 -6.66 -15.78
N GLN A 151 -4.93 -5.67 -16.59
CA GLN A 151 -5.09 -5.75 -18.05
C GLN A 151 -4.07 -6.68 -18.72
N GLY A 152 -2.88 -6.85 -18.13
CA GLY A 152 -1.83 -7.74 -18.63
C GLY A 152 -2.17 -9.23 -18.51
N GLY A 153 -2.95 -9.64 -17.50
CA GLY A 153 -3.31 -11.04 -17.26
C GLY A 153 -4.41 -11.60 -18.19
N GLY A 154 -5.19 -10.73 -18.85
CA GLY A 154 -6.42 -11.16 -19.55
C GLY A 154 -6.31 -11.55 -21.02
N MET A 155 -5.20 -11.25 -21.71
CA MET A 155 -5.13 -11.38 -23.19
C MET A 155 -4.01 -12.27 -23.74
N MET A 156 -3.21 -12.93 -22.89
CA MET A 156 -2.13 -13.83 -23.32
C MET A 156 -2.33 -15.30 -22.93
N SER A 157 -3.57 -15.74 -22.69
CA SER A 157 -3.87 -17.15 -22.37
C SER A 157 -3.77 -18.13 -23.57
N GLY A 158 -3.07 -17.76 -24.66
CA GLY A 158 -3.10 -18.48 -25.94
C GLY A 158 -1.76 -19.01 -26.45
N MET A 159 -0.67 -18.25 -26.37
CA MET A 159 0.61 -18.64 -26.96
C MET A 159 1.73 -17.84 -26.27
N MET A 160 2.72 -18.55 -25.70
CA MET A 160 3.92 -18.07 -24.99
C MET A 160 3.82 -18.17 -23.47
N SER A 161 4.60 -19.11 -22.94
CA SER A 161 4.99 -19.24 -21.54
C SER A 161 5.81 -18.02 -21.10
N GLY A 162 5.14 -16.90 -20.82
CA GLY A 162 5.71 -15.67 -20.28
C GLY A 162 4.99 -15.30 -18.98
N GLY A 163 5.75 -14.92 -17.95
CA GLY A 163 5.34 -14.82 -16.55
C GLY A 163 3.96 -14.25 -16.32
N THR A 164 3.01 -15.12 -15.98
CA THR A 164 1.76 -14.71 -15.35
C THR A 164 1.98 -14.77 -13.85
N CYS A 165 1.67 -13.69 -13.14
CA CYS A 165 1.62 -13.70 -11.68
C CYS A 165 0.33 -14.43 -11.28
N HIS A 166 0.31 -15.75 -11.43
CA HIS A 166 -0.83 -16.57 -11.05
C HIS A 166 -0.39 -17.66 -10.08
N ASP A 167 -1.24 -17.81 -9.06
CA ASP A 167 -1.23 -18.89 -8.06
C ASP A 167 -1.22 -20.29 -8.71
#